data_AF-A0A436RMT6-F1
#
_entry.id   AF-A0A436RMT6-F1
#
_cell.length_a   1.000
_cell.length_b   1.000
_cell.length_c   1.000
_cell.angle_alpha   90.00
_cell.angle_beta   90.00
_cell.angle_gamma   90.00
#
_symmetry.space_group_name_H-M   'P 1'
#
loop_
_entity.id
_entity.type
_entity.pdbx_description
1 polymer ?
#
loop_
_entity_poly.entity_id
_entity_poly.type
_entity_poly.pdbx_seq_one_letter_code
_entity_poly.pdbx_strand_id
1 'polypeptide(L)'
;MDNETFRDWSRRVADWGVDYRAGLRDRPVRPAIAPGEIFRSIEASPPETAEPMERIFADFEEKIVPGMTHWQHPRFFAYFPANAAPVSVVAEYLVSAMAAQCMLW
;
A
#
# COMPACT_ATOMS: atom_id res chain seq x y z
N MET A 1 -14.91 6.29 -10.04
CA MET A 1 -15.15 6.42 -8.59
C MET A 1 -15.73 7.80 -8.33
N ASP A 2 -16.86 7.91 -7.63
CA ASP A 2 -17.44 9.20 -7.21
C ASP A 2 -16.91 9.64 -5.84
N ASN A 3 -17.34 10.82 -5.37
CA ASN A 3 -16.87 11.42 -4.12
C ASN A 3 -17.21 10.61 -2.86
N GLU A 4 -18.38 9.96 -2.81
CA GLU A 4 -18.77 9.17 -1.64
C GLU A 4 -17.99 7.85 -1.61
N THR A 5 -17.87 7.19 -2.76
CA THR A 5 -17.02 6.02 -2.92
C THR A 5 -15.56 6.34 -2.57
N PHE A 6 -15.05 7.49 -3.01
CA PHE A 6 -13.71 7.96 -2.66
C PHE A 6 -13.56 8.17 -1.16
N ARG A 7 -14.51 8.85 -0.50
CA ARG A 7 -14.52 9.07 0.95
C ARG A 7 -14.44 7.76 1.71
N ASP A 8 -15.23 6.76 1.32
CA ASP A 8 -15.28 5.47 2.00
C ASP A 8 -13.99 4.67 1.84
N TRP A 9 -13.43 4.65 0.62
CA TRP A 9 -12.15 4.00 0.37
C TRP A 9 -10.98 4.70 1.07
N SER A 10 -10.97 6.04 1.14
CA SER A 10 -9.95 6.78 1.89
C SER A 10 -9.96 6.43 3.38
N ARG A 11 -11.14 6.27 3.99
CA ARG A 11 -11.25 5.80 5.38
C ARG A 11 -10.76 4.36 5.52
N ARG A 12 -11.22 3.46 4.66
CA ARG A 12 -10.85 2.05 4.69
C ARG A 12 -9.34 1.84 4.57
N VAL A 13 -8.67 2.56 3.67
CA VAL A 13 -7.21 2.50 3.49
C VAL A 13 -6.48 3.08 4.70
N ALA A 14 -7.00 4.15 5.30
CA ALA A 14 -6.43 4.71 6.53
C ALA A 14 -6.51 3.72 7.70
N ASP A 15 -7.67 3.09 7.91
CA ASP A 15 -7.87 2.06 8.93
C ASP A 15 -6.94 0.86 8.68
N TRP A 16 -6.89 0.36 7.45
CA TRP A 16 -5.97 -0.70 7.05
C TRP A 16 -4.51 -0.35 7.34
N GLY A 17 -4.09 0.88 7.08
CA GLY A 17 -2.72 1.34 7.32
C GLY A 17 -2.35 1.33 8.81
N VAL A 18 -3.30 1.64 9.69
CA VAL A 18 -3.13 1.56 11.15
C VAL A 18 -2.99 0.10 11.57
N ASP A 19 -3.90 -0.77 11.13
CA ASP A 19 -3.90 -2.19 11.47
C ASP A 19 -2.66 -2.92 10.95
N TYR A 20 -2.23 -2.62 9.72
CA TYR A 20 -1.00 -3.14 9.13
C TYR A 20 0.20 -2.79 10.02
N ARG A 21 0.35 -1.52 10.44
CA ARG A 21 1.45 -1.08 11.31
C ARG A 21 1.41 -1.74 12.68
N ALA A 22 0.22 -1.89 13.26
CA ALA A 22 0.03 -2.53 14.57
C ALA A 22 0.43 -4.02 14.51
N GLY A 23 0.05 -4.73 13.45
CA GLY A 23 0.30 -6.16 13.24
C GLY A 23 1.65 -6.51 12.62
N LEU A 24 2.55 -5.54 12.37
CA LEU A 24 3.84 -5.80 11.71
C LEU A 24 4.71 -6.83 12.45
N ARG A 25 4.60 -6.92 13.78
CA ARG A 25 5.39 -7.86 14.61
C ARG A 25 5.06 -9.33 14.32
N ASP A 26 3.86 -9.58 13.83
CA ASP A 26 3.32 -10.92 13.56
C ASP A 26 3.61 -11.37 12.12
N ARG A 27 4.25 -10.52 11.31
CA ARG A 27 4.60 -10.80 9.92
C ARG A 27 6.08 -11.15 9.77
N PRO A 28 6.46 -11.98 8.79
CA PRO A 28 7.88 -12.23 8.51
C PRO A 28 8.54 -10.97 7.96
N VAL A 29 9.74 -10.61 8.44
CA VAL A 29 10.46 -9.41 7.95
C VAL A 29 10.69 -9.46 6.43
N ARG A 30 11.05 -10.64 5.91
CA ARG A 30 11.24 -10.93 4.49
C ARG A 30 10.33 -12.10 4.10
N PRO A 31 9.67 -12.04 2.93
CA PRO A 31 8.80 -13.11 2.47
C PRO A 31 9.60 -14.34 2.03
N ALA A 32 8.98 -15.52 2.14
CA ALA A 32 9.55 -16.80 1.71
C ALA A 32 9.04 -17.19 0.31
N ILE A 33 9.25 -16.31 -0.68
CA ILE A 33 8.78 -16.49 -2.07
C ILE A 33 9.93 -16.60 -3.06
N ALA A 34 9.69 -17.24 -4.21
CA ALA A 34 10.67 -17.33 -5.28
C ALA A 34 10.65 -16.08 -6.19
N PRO A 35 11.78 -15.72 -6.85
CA PRO A 35 11.78 -14.69 -7.86
C PRO A 35 10.74 -14.95 -8.97
N GLY A 36 9.95 -13.93 -9.27
CA GLY A 36 8.90 -13.97 -10.29
C GLY A 36 7.57 -14.57 -9.83
N GLU A 37 7.44 -15.00 -8.57
CA GLU A 37 6.18 -15.58 -8.06
C GLU A 37 5.00 -14.60 -8.12
N ILE A 38 5.18 -13.36 -7.64
CA ILE A 38 4.16 -12.31 -7.73
C ILE A 38 3.86 -11.92 -9.19
N PHE A 39 4.89 -11.88 -10.04
CA PHE A 39 4.68 -11.57 -11.46
C PHE A 39 3.76 -12.61 -12.14
N ARG A 40 3.92 -13.89 -11.81
CA ARG A 40 3.09 -14.98 -12.36
C ARG A 40 1.68 -15.03 -11.76
N SER A 41 1.42 -14.36 -10.63
CA SER A 41 0.08 -14.31 -10.03
C SER A 41 -0.78 -13.16 -10.56
N ILE A 42 -0.21 -12.27 -11.38
CA ILE A 42 -0.90 -11.16 -12.03
C ILE A 42 -1.21 -11.53 -13.48
N GLU A 43 -2.33 -11.04 -13.97
CA GLU A 43 -2.84 -11.23 -15.32
C GLU A 43 -1.85 -10.65 -16.35
N ALA A 44 -1.66 -11.37 -17.47
CA ALA A 44 -0.63 -11.04 -18.46
C ALA A 44 -0.91 -9.75 -19.26
N SER A 45 -2.15 -9.27 -19.25
CA SER A 45 -2.59 -8.04 -19.91
C SER A 45 -3.50 -7.24 -18.99
N PRO A 46 -3.48 -5.90 -19.06
CA PRO A 46 -4.44 -5.07 -18.34
C PRO A 46 -5.89 -5.42 -18.70
N PRO A 47 -6.84 -5.22 -17.78
CA PRO A 47 -8.25 -5.47 -18.07
C PRO A 47 -8.77 -4.46 -19.11
N GLU A 48 -9.62 -4.92 -20.04
CA GLU A 48 -10.23 -4.05 -21.06
C GLU A 48 -11.34 -3.15 -20.48
N THR A 49 -11.88 -3.54 -19.33
CA THR A 49 -12.93 -2.82 -18.61
C THR A 49 -12.50 -2.50 -17.19
N ALA A 50 -13.06 -1.43 -16.62
CA ALA A 50 -12.80 -1.08 -15.23
C ALA A 50 -13.19 -2.21 -14.27
N GLU A 51 -12.35 -2.44 -13.26
CA GLU A 51 -12.61 -3.36 -12.17
C GLU A 51 -13.12 -2.63 -10.93
N PRO A 52 -13.94 -3.29 -10.08
CA PRO A 52 -14.34 -2.72 -8.81
C PRO A 52 -13.13 -2.55 -7.88
N MET A 53 -13.13 -1.48 -7.09
CA MET A 53 -12.03 -1.17 -6.17
C MET A 53 -11.83 -2.28 -5.13
N GLU A 54 -12.89 -3.00 -4.77
CA GLU A 54 -12.88 -4.16 -3.90
C GLU A 54 -11.97 -5.27 -4.46
N ARG A 55 -12.00 -5.50 -5.78
CA ARG A 55 -11.17 -6.52 -6.42
C ARG A 55 -9.70 -6.10 -6.42
N ILE A 56 -9.43 -4.83 -6.73
CA ILE A 56 -8.08 -4.26 -6.71
C ILE A 56 -7.48 -4.33 -5.30
N PHE A 57 -8.27 -3.99 -4.27
CA PHE A 57 -7.81 -4.01 -2.89
C PHE A 57 -7.59 -5.44 -2.38
N ALA A 58 -8.45 -6.39 -2.76
CA ALA A 58 -8.24 -7.81 -2.46
C ALA A 58 -6.93 -8.33 -3.07
N ASP A 59 -6.66 -8.01 -4.35
CA ASP A 59 -5.41 -8.39 -5.00
C ASP A 59 -4.18 -7.75 -4.32
N PHE A 60 -4.30 -6.51 -3.84
CA PHE A 60 -3.26 -5.89 -3.02
C PHE A 60 -2.99 -6.70 -1.74
N GLU A 61 -4.02 -7.09 -0.99
CA GLU A 61 -3.88 -7.84 0.25
C GLU A 61 -3.41 -9.28 0.04
N GLU A 62 -3.86 -9.94 -1.03
CA GLU A 62 -3.61 -11.36 -1.30
C GLU A 62 -2.32 -11.60 -2.10
N LYS A 63 -2.05 -10.78 -3.11
CA LYS A 63 -0.90 -10.97 -4.02
C LYS A 63 0.30 -10.13 -3.59
N ILE A 64 0.10 -8.87 -3.18
CA ILE A 64 1.22 -7.95 -2.96
C ILE A 64 1.77 -8.04 -1.54
N VAL A 65 0.93 -7.83 -0.53
CA VAL A 65 1.35 -7.72 0.88
C VAL A 65 2.15 -8.95 1.37
N PRO A 66 1.78 -10.21 1.05
CA PRO A 66 2.55 -11.38 1.48
C PRO A 66 3.92 -11.48 0.82
N GLY A 67 4.12 -10.83 -0.32
CA GLY A 67 5.39 -10.76 -1.05
C GLY A 67 6.25 -9.54 -0.69
N MET A 68 5.86 -8.72 0.28
CA MET A 68 6.61 -7.54 0.68
C MET A 68 7.67 -7.84 1.73
N THR A 69 8.86 -7.26 1.56
CA THR A 69 9.79 -7.08 2.69
C THR A 69 9.28 -5.92 3.55
N HIS A 70 9.01 -6.15 4.84
CA HIS A 70 8.40 -5.16 5.72
C HIS A 70 9.46 -4.27 6.39
N TRP A 71 9.83 -3.17 5.73
CA TRP A 71 10.86 -2.23 6.21
C TRP A 71 10.53 -1.56 7.55
N GLN A 72 9.25 -1.39 7.87
CA GLN A 72 8.81 -0.82 9.15
C GLN A 72 8.76 -1.86 10.29
N HIS A 73 9.06 -3.13 10.02
CA HIS A 73 9.05 -4.16 11.06
C HIS A 73 10.16 -3.84 12.10
N PRO A 74 9.89 -3.92 13.42
CA PRO A 74 10.88 -3.63 14.48
C PRO A 74 12.09 -4.58 14.55
N ARG A 75 12.19 -5.56 13.63
CA ARG A 75 13.29 -6.53 13.50
C ARG A 75 13.96 -6.44 12.13
N PHE A 76 13.65 -5.40 11.35
CA PHE A 76 14.36 -5.10 10.11
C PHE A 76 15.64 -4.35 10.45
N PHE A 77 16.79 -5.01 10.31
CA PHE A 77 18.12 -4.46 10.63
C PHE A 77 19.07 -4.43 9.42
N ALA A 78 18.53 -4.62 8.21
CA ALA A 78 19.31 -4.52 6.98
C ALA A 78 19.40 -3.06 6.51
N TYR A 79 20.47 -2.73 5.78
CA TYR A 79 20.65 -1.44 5.11
C TYR A 79 20.53 -0.21 6.03
N PHE A 80 19.80 0.81 5.60
CA PHE A 80 19.45 2.01 6.36
C PHE A 80 17.92 2.09 6.54
N PRO A 81 17.43 2.66 7.66
CA PRO A 81 16.00 2.81 7.90
C PRO A 81 15.31 3.61 6.80
N ALA A 82 14.17 3.11 6.34
CA ALA A 82 13.23 3.89 5.53
C ALA A 82 12.25 4.57 6.49
N ASN A 83 12.34 5.89 6.69
CA ASN A 83 11.49 6.57 7.67
C ASN A 83 10.06 6.73 7.16
N ALA A 84 9.06 6.34 7.96
CA ALA A 84 7.64 6.53 7.64
C ALA A 84 6.82 6.87 8.90
N ALA A 85 7.13 8.01 9.53
CA ALA A 85 6.39 8.46 10.72
C ALA A 85 4.88 8.59 10.42
N PRO A 86 3.97 8.29 11.36
CA PRO A 86 2.53 8.42 11.12
C PRO A 86 2.11 9.80 10.60
N VAL A 87 2.72 10.86 11.13
CA VAL A 87 2.46 12.24 10.70
C VAL A 87 2.85 12.50 9.24
N SER A 88 3.92 11.88 8.74
CA SER A 88 4.32 12.06 7.33
C SER A 88 3.35 11.35 6.38
N VAL A 89 2.79 10.20 6.77
CA VAL A 89 1.77 9.53 5.95
C VAL A 89 0.48 10.36 5.85
N VAL A 90 0.06 10.99 6.94
CA VAL A 90 -1.09 11.90 6.93
C VAL A 90 -0.82 13.12 6.05
N ALA A 91 0.38 13.70 6.14
CA ALA A 91 0.79 14.81 5.28
C ALA A 91 0.74 14.40 3.80
N GLU A 92 1.16 13.19 3.47
CA GLU A 92 1.25 12.72 2.08
C GLU A 92 -0.14 12.52 1.46
N TYR A 93 -1.13 12.16 2.28
CA TYR A 93 -2.53 12.17 1.85
C TYR A 93 -3.00 13.59 1.49
N LEU A 94 -2.65 14.61 2.29
CA LEU A 94 -2.99 16.00 1.98
C LEU A 94 -2.32 16.49 0.71
N VAL A 95 -1.02 16.21 0.55
CA VAL A 95 -0.26 16.56 -0.65
C VAL A 95 -0.92 15.94 -1.89
N SER A 96 -1.28 14.66 -1.81
CA SER A 96 -1.92 13.94 -2.92
C SER A 96 -3.32 14.46 -3.22
N ALA A 97 -4.10 14.82 -2.19
CA ALA A 97 -5.44 15.36 -2.36
C ALA A 97 -5.46 16.76 -2.99
N MET A 98 -4.49 17.61 -2.65
CA MET A 98 -4.36 18.94 -3.25
C MET A 98 -3.76 18.90 -4.66
N ALA A 99 -2.87 17.95 -4.93
CA ALA A 99 -2.18 17.76 -6.21
C ALA A 99 -1.64 19.07 -6.81
N ALA A 100 -1.16 19.99 -5.95
CA ALA A 100 -0.77 21.33 -6.36
C ALA A 100 0.49 21.29 -7.23
N GLN A 101 0.43 21.92 -8.40
CA GLN A 101 1.55 22.07 -9.30
C GLN A 101 2.19 23.46 -9.13
N CYS A 102 3.09 23.55 -8.14
CA CYS A 102 3.70 24.80 -7.67
C CYS A 102 4.80 25.37 -8.59
N MET A 103 4.55 25.50 -9.89
CA MET A 103 5.54 26.05 -10.83
C MET A 103 5.70 27.58 -10.70
N LEU A 104 4.71 28.25 -10.13
CA LEU A 104 4.67 29.69 -9.93
C LEU A 104 4.11 29.98 -8.54
N TRP A 105 4.46 31.15 -7.99
CA TRP A 105 3.95 31.65 -6.72
C TRP A 105 2.60 32.34 -6.88
#